data_AF-A0A6I3F2G0-F1
#
_entry.id   AF-A0A6I3F2G0-F1
#
_cell.length_a   1.000
_cell.length_b   1.000
_cell.length_c   1.000
_cell.angle_alpha   90.00
_cell.angle_beta   90.00
_cell.angle_gamma   90.00
#
_symmetry.space_group_name_H-M   'P 1'
#
loop_
_entity.id
_entity.type
_entity.pdbx_description
1 polymer ?
#
loop_
_entity_poly.entity_id
_entity_poly.type
_entity_poly.pdbx_seq_one_letter_code
_entity_poly.pdbx_strand_id
1 'polypeptide(L)'
;MNIVILRGVLSSAPVLRSLASGSVVVSLEVTTPLDTGTASVPVAWFDPPSEVPWGPGDEVCVLGTVRRRFFRSGGVTQSRTEVVATQVVAAGNRRQVQRLLQRAVSRLGPQPEGALRSV
;
A
#
# COMPACT_ATOMS: atom_id res chain seq x y z
N MET A 1 6.34 11.28 -10.78
CA MET A 1 6.54 9.95 -10.18
C MET A 1 5.51 9.74 -9.08
N ASN A 2 4.91 8.56 -9.00
CA ASN A 2 3.89 8.23 -8.00
C ASN A 2 4.36 6.98 -7.25
N ILE A 3 4.84 7.16 -6.02
CA ILE A 3 5.33 6.09 -5.16
C ILE A 3 4.76 6.35 -3.78
N VAL A 4 4.27 5.28 -3.16
CA VAL A 4 3.82 5.29 -1.77
C VAL A 4 4.54 4.18 -1.03
N ILE A 5 5.01 4.52 0.17
CA ILE A 5 5.42 3.55 1.18
C ILE A 5 4.51 3.78 2.38
N LEU A 6 3.83 2.73 2.84
CA LEU A 6 3.12 2.74 4.11
C LEU A 6 3.76 1.70 5.04
N ARG A 7 3.84 2.01 6.32
CA ARG A 7 4.10 1.04 7.38
C ARG A 7 3.08 1.27 8.49
N GLY A 8 2.29 0.24 8.79
CA GLY A 8 1.18 0.37 9.72
C GLY A 8 0.55 -0.97 10.02
N VAL A 9 -0.55 -0.92 10.77
CA VAL A 9 -1.29 -2.10 11.23
C VAL A 9 -2.56 -2.31 10.41
N LEU A 10 -2.93 -3.57 10.20
CA LEU A 10 -4.22 -3.91 9.60
C LEU A 10 -5.35 -3.61 10.60
N SER A 11 -6.26 -2.71 10.27
CA SER A 11 -7.40 -2.36 11.13
C SER A 11 -8.55 -3.38 11.06
N SER A 12 -8.53 -4.24 10.04
CA SER A 12 -9.51 -5.29 9.79
C SER A 12 -8.86 -6.45 9.04
N ALA A 13 -9.54 -7.60 8.96
CA ALA A 13 -9.03 -8.75 8.23
C ALA A 13 -8.94 -8.43 6.72
N PRO A 14 -7.88 -8.87 6.02
CA PRO A 14 -7.80 -8.78 4.57
C PRO A 14 -9.03 -9.37 3.88
N VAL A 15 -9.62 -8.64 2.93
CA VAL A 15 -10.79 -9.10 2.17
C VAL A 15 -10.35 -9.53 0.78
N LEU A 16 -10.46 -10.83 0.50
CA LEU A 16 -10.11 -11.42 -0.78
C LEU A 16 -11.34 -11.48 -1.70
N ARG A 17 -11.20 -11.02 -2.95
CA ARG A 17 -12.26 -11.08 -3.96
C ARG A 17 -11.71 -11.50 -5.31
N SER A 18 -12.35 -12.46 -5.94
CA SER A 18 -12.13 -12.79 -7.35
C SER A 18 -12.89 -11.81 -8.24
N LEU A 19 -12.24 -11.33 -9.28
CA LEU A 19 -12.83 -10.47 -10.29
C LEU A 19 -13.31 -11.32 -11.49
N ALA A 20 -14.27 -10.78 -12.25
CA ALA A 20 -14.72 -11.42 -13.50
C ALA A 20 -13.59 -11.59 -14.53
N SER A 21 -12.50 -10.82 -14.42
CA SER A 21 -11.30 -10.97 -15.24
C SER A 21 -10.43 -12.19 -14.90
N GLY A 22 -10.74 -12.90 -13.81
CA GLY A 22 -9.92 -13.99 -13.27
C GLY A 22 -8.84 -13.53 -12.27
N SER A 23 -8.55 -12.24 -12.17
CA SER A 23 -7.64 -11.70 -11.15
C SER A 23 -8.24 -11.79 -9.75
N VAL A 24 -7.38 -11.88 -8.75
CA VAL A 24 -7.73 -11.77 -7.33
C VAL A 24 -7.30 -10.40 -6.82
N VAL A 25 -8.15 -9.78 -6.00
CA VAL A 25 -7.82 -8.55 -5.28
C VAL A 25 -7.94 -8.79 -3.79
N VAL A 26 -6.86 -8.50 -3.07
CA VAL A 26 -6.85 -8.39 -1.61
C VAL A 26 -6.99 -6.93 -1.24
N SER A 27 -8.08 -6.61 -0.53
CA SER A 27 -8.30 -5.27 0.04
C SER A 27 -7.81 -5.27 1.48
N LEU A 28 -6.95 -4.31 1.82
CA LEU A 28 -6.43 -4.08 3.15
C LEU A 28 -6.83 -2.68 3.61
N GLU A 29 -7.06 -2.50 4.90
CA GLU A 29 -7.17 -1.18 5.54
C GLU A 29 -5.96 -1.01 6.45
N VAL A 30 -5.00 -0.18 6.03
CA VAL A 30 -3.72 0.00 6.71
C VAL A 30 -3.76 1.31 7.50
N THR A 31 -3.64 1.22 8.81
CA THR A 31 -3.62 2.38 9.70
C THR A 31 -2.19 2.69 10.12
N THR A 32 -1.74 3.91 9.83
CA THR A 32 -0.40 4.40 10.16
C THR A 32 -0.48 5.47 11.26
N PRO A 33 0.36 5.42 12.30
CA PRO A 33 0.48 6.50 13.27
C PRO A 33 1.09 7.75 12.61
N LEU A 34 0.63 8.92 13.04
CA LEU A 34 1.09 10.25 12.65
C LEU A 34 1.24 11.11 13.91
N ASP A 35 1.98 12.21 13.83
CA ASP A 35 2.14 13.14 14.96
C ASP A 35 0.79 13.71 15.45
N THR A 36 -0.20 13.82 14.55
CA THR A 36 -1.54 14.35 14.84
C THR A 36 -2.60 13.27 15.03
N GLY A 37 -2.23 11.99 15.12
CA GLY A 37 -3.18 10.89 15.32
C GLY A 37 -2.89 9.68 14.43
N THR A 38 -3.88 9.24 13.66
CA THR A 38 -3.71 8.11 12.74
C THR A 38 -4.35 8.40 11.39
N ALA A 39 -3.80 7.81 10.33
CA ALA A 39 -4.41 7.79 9.02
C ALA A 39 -4.69 6.35 8.61
N SER A 40 -5.94 6.06 8.24
CA SER A 40 -6.31 4.76 7.68
C SER A 40 -6.42 4.88 6.16
N VAL A 41 -5.68 4.04 5.45
CA VAL A 41 -5.56 4.07 4.00
C VAL A 41 -6.02 2.75 3.40
N PRO A 42 -7.01 2.76 2.48
CA PRO A 42 -7.38 1.58 1.74
C PRO A 42 -6.27 1.20 0.77
N VAL A 43 -5.91 -0.08 0.76
CA VAL A 43 -4.90 -0.66 -0.12
C VAL A 43 -5.52 -1.78 -0.94
N ALA A 44 -5.38 -1.72 -2.26
CA ALA A 44 -5.76 -2.78 -3.18
C ALA A 44 -4.51 -3.48 -3.69
N TRP A 45 -4.39 -4.78 -3.42
CA TRP A 45 -3.27 -5.62 -3.88
C TRP A 45 -3.79 -6.69 -4.85
N PHE A 46 -3.41 -6.54 -6.11
CA PHE A 46 -3.82 -7.44 -7.18
C PHE A 46 -2.84 -8.61 -7.25
N ASP A 47 -3.40 -9.80 -7.42
CA ASP A 47 -2.68 -11.05 -7.70
C ASP A 47 -1.45 -11.24 -6.79
N PRO A 48 -1.64 -11.29 -5.45
CA PRO A 48 -0.53 -11.48 -4.52
C PRO A 48 0.21 -12.79 -4.83
N PRO A 49 1.54 -12.83 -4.68
CA PRO A 49 2.35 -13.97 -5.09
C PRO A 49 2.20 -15.20 -4.17
N SER A 50 1.54 -15.04 -3.01
CA SER A 50 1.27 -16.09 -2.04
C SER A 50 0.00 -15.78 -1.28
N GLU A 51 -0.48 -16.76 -0.50
CA GLU A 51 -1.53 -16.52 0.48
C GLU A 51 -1.17 -15.37 1.43
N VAL A 52 -2.21 -14.70 1.93
CA VAL A 52 -2.12 -13.57 2.85
C VAL A 52 -2.51 -14.06 4.24
N PRO A 53 -1.56 -14.48 5.08
CA PRO A 53 -1.85 -15.12 6.38
C PRO A 53 -2.19 -14.11 7.49
N TRP A 54 -2.37 -12.83 7.15
CA TRP A 54 -2.47 -11.74 8.12
C TRP A 54 -3.90 -11.50 8.57
N GLY A 55 -4.04 -10.99 9.80
CA GLY A 55 -5.30 -10.58 10.41
C GLY A 55 -5.25 -9.17 11.00
N PRO A 56 -6.34 -8.73 11.67
CA PRO A 56 -6.34 -7.46 12.38
C PRO A 56 -5.20 -7.37 13.40
N GLY A 57 -4.53 -6.22 13.47
CA GLY A 57 -3.40 -5.96 14.36
C GLY A 57 -2.03 -6.31 13.78
N ASP A 58 -1.96 -7.12 12.72
CA ASP A 58 -0.68 -7.44 12.07
C ASP A 58 -0.07 -6.20 11.42
N GLU A 59 1.24 -6.02 11.61
CA GLU A 59 1.98 -4.90 11.03
C GLU A 59 2.53 -5.27 9.65
N VAL A 60 2.26 -4.42 8.67
CA VAL A 60 2.66 -4.60 7.27
C VAL A 60 3.41 -3.38 6.74
N CYS A 61 4.25 -3.61 5.72
CA CYS A 61 4.86 -2.57 4.91
C CYS A 61 4.40 -2.71 3.45
N VAL A 62 3.96 -1.62 2.86
CA VAL A 62 3.35 -1.55 1.53
C VAL A 62 4.20 -0.69 0.61
N LEU A 63 4.44 -1.14 -0.62
CA LEU A 63 4.94 -0.32 -1.73
C LEU A 63 3.90 -0.30 -2.83
N GLY A 64 3.49 0.90 -3.24
CA GLY A 64 2.46 1.06 -4.26
C GLY A 64 2.44 2.43 -4.89
N THR A 65 1.28 2.76 -5.46
CA THR A 65 0.98 4.06 -6.07
C THR A 65 -0.37 4.55 -5.57
N VAL A 66 -0.54 5.84 -5.35
CA VAL A 66 -1.88 6.41 -5.08
C VAL A 66 -2.69 6.40 -6.37
N ARG A 67 -3.96 5.99 -6.31
CA ARG A 67 -4.94 6.35 -7.35
C ARG A 67 -6.24 6.81 -6.74
N ARG A 68 -7.00 7.57 -7.51
CA ARG A 68 -8.41 7.80 -7.25
C ARG A 68 -9.22 6.88 -8.16
N ARG A 69 -10.01 5.98 -7.58
CA ARG A 69 -10.96 5.17 -8.37
C ARG A 69 -12.36 5.75 -8.29
N PHE A 70 -13.05 5.75 -9.41
CA PHE A 70 -14.45 6.15 -9.52
C PHE A 70 -15.34 4.92 -9.67
N PHE A 71 -16.49 4.90 -9.03
CA PHE A 71 -17.44 3.80 -9.08
C PHE A 71 -18.86 4.32 -8.85
N ARG A 72 -19.89 3.57 -9.26
CA ARG A 72 -21.28 3.94 -8.98
C ARG A 72 -21.80 3.14 -7.78
N SER A 73 -22.46 3.83 -6.85
CA SER A 73 -23.19 3.23 -5.73
C SER A 73 -24.43 4.05 -5.46
N GLY A 74 -25.58 3.40 -5.25
CA GLY A 74 -26.86 4.09 -5.02
C GLY A 74 -27.24 5.06 -6.14
N GLY A 75 -26.92 4.72 -7.41
CA GLY A 75 -27.21 5.58 -8.56
C GLY A 75 -26.30 6.80 -8.74
N VAL A 76 -25.36 7.07 -7.81
CA VAL A 76 -24.46 8.24 -7.86
C VAL A 76 -23.01 7.80 -8.11
N THR A 77 -22.26 8.60 -8.88
CA THR A 77 -20.82 8.42 -9.03
C THR A 77 -20.10 8.84 -7.76
N GLN A 78 -19.33 7.94 -7.19
CA GLN A 78 -18.48 8.14 -6.02
C GLN A 78 -17.01 7.99 -6.41
N SER A 79 -16.12 8.41 -5.51
CA SER A 79 -14.68 8.22 -5.67
C SER A 79 -14.02 7.81 -4.36
N ARG A 80 -12.97 7.00 -4.43
CA ARG A 80 -12.12 6.65 -3.29
C ARG A 80 -10.66 6.81 -3.68
N THR A 81 -9.89 7.52 -2.87
CA THR A 81 -8.43 7.53 -2.98
C THR A 81 -7.89 6.31 -2.26
N GLU A 82 -7.07 5.53 -2.95
CA GLU A 82 -6.50 4.27 -2.45
C GLU A 82 -5.06 4.11 -2.90
N VAL A 83 -4.34 3.21 -2.23
CA VAL A 83 -3.03 2.74 -2.68
C VAL A 83 -3.21 1.46 -3.47
N VAL A 84 -2.66 1.41 -4.67
CA VAL A 84 -2.52 0.16 -5.43
C VAL A 84 -1.18 -0.44 -5.09
N ALA A 85 -1.18 -1.52 -4.31
CA ALA A 85 0.04 -2.17 -3.89
C ALA A 85 0.66 -2.96 -5.04
N THR A 86 1.96 -2.78 -5.21
CA THR A 86 2.82 -3.66 -6.02
C THR A 86 3.52 -4.71 -5.16
N GLN A 87 3.65 -4.44 -3.86
CA GLN A 87 4.22 -5.35 -2.89
C GLN A 87 3.68 -5.03 -1.49
N VAL A 88 3.35 -6.08 -0.73
CA VAL A 88 3.04 -5.99 0.70
C VAL A 88 3.85 -7.07 1.41
N VAL A 89 4.46 -6.73 2.55
CA VAL A 89 5.29 -7.65 3.35
C VAL A 89 5.00 -7.46 4.83
N ALA A 90 5.21 -8.50 5.64
CA ALA A 90 5.15 -8.36 7.09
C ALA A 90 6.26 -7.41 7.58
N ALA A 91 5.93 -6.46 8.45
CA ALA A 91 6.89 -5.45 8.92
C ALA A 91 8.03 -6.06 9.75
N GLY A 92 7.79 -7.19 10.41
CA GLY A 92 8.82 -7.95 11.13
C GLY A 92 9.88 -8.59 10.23
N ASN A 93 9.58 -8.80 8.93
CA ASN A 93 10.54 -9.38 7.99
C ASN A 93 11.51 -8.32 7.45
N ARG A 94 12.51 -7.97 8.26
CA ARG A 94 13.49 -6.91 7.96
C ARG A 94 14.12 -7.04 6.57
N ARG A 95 14.46 -8.26 6.14
CA ARG A 95 15.05 -8.50 4.81
C ARG A 95 14.10 -8.11 3.68
N GLN A 96 12.82 -8.48 3.80
CA GLN A 96 11.81 -8.12 2.80
C GLN A 96 11.50 -6.62 2.81
N VAL A 97 11.42 -6.00 4.00
CA VAL A 97 11.23 -4.54 4.15
C VAL A 97 12.38 -3.77 3.51
N GLN A 98 13.63 -4.14 3.77
CA GLN A 98 14.80 -3.50 3.14
C GLN A 98 14.75 -3.59 1.60
N ARG A 99 14.42 -4.75 1.05
CA ARG A 99 14.25 -4.92 -0.41
C ARG A 99 13.11 -4.06 -0.96
N LEU A 100 12.00 -3.95 -0.23
CA LEU A 100 10.88 -3.08 -0.59
C LEU A 100 11.31 -1.61 -0.65
N LEU A 101 12.03 -1.13 0.37
CA LEU A 101 12.56 0.24 0.43
C LEU A 101 13.57 0.51 -0.70
N GLN A 102 14.50 -0.43 -0.93
CA GLN A 102 15.47 -0.33 -2.03
C GLN A 102 14.75 -0.19 -3.38
N ARG A 103 13.73 -1.01 -3.64
CA ARG A 103 12.91 -0.91 -4.85
C ARG A 103 12.23 0.44 -4.97
N ALA A 104 11.71 0.99 -3.88
CA ALA A 104 11.10 2.31 -3.87
C ALA A 104 12.12 3.41 -4.23
N VAL A 105 13.30 3.38 -3.62
CA VAL A 105 14.40 4.32 -3.90
C VAL A 105 14.88 4.20 -5.35
N SER A 106 15.04 2.98 -5.88
CA SER A 106 15.43 2.78 -7.27
C SER A 106 14.43 3.38 -8.27
N ARG A 107 13.14 3.41 -7.94
CA ARG A 107 12.12 4.06 -8.78
C ARG A 107 12.22 5.59 -8.77
N LEU A 108 12.90 6.19 -7.77
CA LEU A 108 13.20 7.62 -7.74
C LEU A 108 14.18 8.05 -8.84
N GLY A 109 14.93 7.10 -9.41
CA GLY A 109 16.05 7.40 -10.30
C GLY A 109 17.25 7.99 -9.55
N PRO A 110 18.33 8.34 -10.26
CA PRO A 110 19.44 9.08 -9.67
C PRO A 110 18.93 10.39 -9.08
N GLN A 111 19.25 10.64 -7.80
CA GLN A 111 19.08 11.97 -7.22
C GLN A 111 20.03 12.91 -7.98
N PRO A 112 19.60 14.10 -8.43
CA PRO A 112 20.54 15.10 -8.87
C PRO A 112 21.52 15.37 -7.73
N GLU A 113 22.81 15.09 -7.94
CA GLU A 113 23.86 15.44 -6.98
C GLU A 113 23.75 16.94 -6.68
N GLY A 114 23.39 17.28 -5.43
CA GLY A 114 23.34 18.67 -4.97
C GLY A 114 22.08 19.09 -4.20
N ALA A 115 20.98 18.33 -4.22
CA ALA A 115 19.74 18.78 -3.57
C ALA A 115 19.68 18.62 -2.04
N LEU A 116 20.69 17.99 -1.42
CA LEU A 116 20.81 17.86 0.03
C LEU A 116 22.11 18.51 0.51
N ARG A 117 22.34 19.76 0.12
CA ARG A 117 23.24 20.67 0.84
C ARG A 117 22.49 21.95 1.14
N SER A 118 21.97 22.04 2.35
CA SER A 118 21.56 23.26 3.05
C SER A 118 21.02 22.83 4.42
N VAL A 119 21.32 23.48 5.54
CA VAL A 119 22.27 24.50 6.00
C VAL A 119 22.45 24.19 7.49
#